data_AF-A0A8X7CLI2-F1
#
_entry.id   AF-A0A8X7CLI2-F1
#
_cell.length_a   1.000
_cell.length_b   1.000
_cell.length_c   1.000
_cell.angle_alpha   90.00
_cell.angle_beta   90.00
_cell.angle_gamma   90.00
#
_symmetry.space_group_name_H-M   'P 1'
#
loop_
_entity.id
_entity.type
_entity.pdbx_description
1 polymer ?
#
loop_
_entity_poly.entity_id
_entity_poly.type
_entity_poly.pdbx_seq_one_letter_code
_entity_poly.pdbx_strand_id
1 'polypeptide(L)'
;MSEEDMVSHLMKGVAEDLFQAFLARDVHTSEDFTRWCLYIKEMKQKRLRSCKFERLPNVALIAANNEVTDLMSLIRQVLREEMQHVFSQPLNIKQPELQSIEAILKDEVVTDL
;
A
#
# COMPACT_ATOMS: atom_id res chain seq x y z
N MET A 1 -19.69 15.41 43.25
CA MET A 1 -19.05 15.96 42.02
C MET A 1 -20.16 16.63 41.24
N SER A 2 -19.97 17.87 40.79
CA SER A 2 -20.96 18.55 39.95
C SER A 2 -20.89 18.03 38.50
N GLU A 3 -21.95 18.23 37.71
CA GLU A 3 -21.93 17.94 36.26
C GLU A 3 -20.81 18.71 35.55
N GLU A 4 -20.58 19.96 35.96
CA GLU A 4 -19.53 20.81 35.39
C GLU A 4 -18.13 20.28 35.70
N ASP A 5 -17.87 19.83 36.93
CA ASP A 5 -16.61 19.17 37.30
C ASP A 5 -16.40 17.89 36.50
N MET A 6 -17.47 17.12 36.29
CA MET A 6 -17.44 15.88 35.54
C MET A 6 -17.13 16.12 34.06
N VAL A 7 -17.81 17.07 33.42
CA VAL A 7 -17.55 17.46 32.03
C VAL A 7 -16.13 18.02 31.89
N SER A 8 -15.69 18.87 32.81
CA SER A 8 -14.31 19.39 32.84
C SER A 8 -13.29 18.26 32.95
N HIS A 9 -13.58 17.23 33.75
CA HIS A 9 -12.72 16.05 33.87
C HIS A 9 -12.68 15.24 32.56
N LEU A 10 -13.83 15.03 31.92
CA LEU A 10 -13.93 14.33 30.65
C LEU A 10 -13.14 15.06 29.55
N MET A 11 -13.28 16.38 29.45
CA MET A 11 -12.61 17.21 28.43
C MET A 11 -11.08 17.08 28.46
N LYS A 12 -10.47 16.81 29.61
CA LYS A 12 -9.01 16.62 29.74
C LYS A 12 -8.48 15.38 29.00
N GLY A 13 -9.31 14.36 28.81
CA GLY A 13 -8.92 13.10 28.17
C GLY A 13 -9.29 13.00 26.69
N VAL A 14 -9.90 14.04 26.12
CA VAL A 14 -10.38 14.02 24.73
C VAL A 14 -9.24 14.39 23.78
N ALA A 15 -9.21 13.74 22.61
CA ALA A 15 -8.28 14.10 21.54
C ALA A 15 -8.52 15.54 21.05
N GLU A 16 -7.45 16.21 20.62
CA GLU A 16 -7.49 17.62 20.21
C GLU A 16 -8.57 17.91 19.16
N ASP A 17 -8.76 17.02 18.18
CA ASP A 17 -9.75 17.21 17.11
C ASP A 17 -11.20 17.20 17.61
N LEU A 18 -11.52 16.36 18.61
CA LEU A 18 -12.81 16.38 19.28
C LEU A 18 -12.92 17.58 20.21
N PHE A 19 -11.85 17.93 20.93
CA PHE A 19 -11.85 19.10 21.82
C PHE A 19 -12.18 20.38 21.04
N GLN A 20 -11.57 20.60 19.88
CA GLN A 20 -11.89 21.72 18.99
C GLN A 20 -13.36 21.71 18.53
N ALA A 21 -13.92 20.53 18.26
CA ALA A 21 -15.35 20.41 17.92
C ALA A 21 -16.27 20.75 19.09
N PHE A 22 -15.84 20.46 20.33
CA PHE A 22 -16.55 20.83 21.55
C PHE A 22 -16.45 22.32 21.86
N LEU A 23 -15.33 23.00 21.58
CA LEU A 23 -15.21 24.45 21.82
C LEU A 23 -16.25 25.30 21.10
N ALA A 24 -16.74 24.84 19.95
CA ALA A 24 -17.79 25.51 19.19
C ALA A 24 -19.20 25.28 19.76
N ARG A 25 -19.34 24.55 20.88
CA ARG A 25 -20.61 24.11 21.46
C ARG A 25 -20.62 24.28 22.99
N ASP A 26 -21.77 24.68 23.51
CA ASP A 26 -22.02 24.69 24.95
C ASP A 26 -22.46 23.30 25.42
N VAL A 27 -21.50 22.52 25.94
CA VAL A 27 -21.74 21.20 26.55
C VAL A 27 -21.55 21.31 28.05
N HIS A 28 -22.64 21.20 28.81
CA HIS A 28 -22.64 21.39 30.27
C HIS A 28 -23.02 20.14 31.06
N THR A 29 -23.47 19.08 30.39
CA THR A 29 -23.86 17.82 31.01
C THR A 29 -23.08 16.64 30.43
N SER A 30 -22.85 15.61 31.24
CA SER A 30 -22.25 14.35 30.79
C SER A 30 -23.07 13.65 29.71
N GLU A 31 -24.40 13.81 29.75
CA GLU A 31 -25.29 13.24 28.74
C GLU A 31 -25.11 13.93 27.39
N ASP A 32 -25.07 15.26 27.37
CA ASP A 32 -24.80 16.03 26.16
C ASP A 32 -23.42 15.70 25.58
N PHE A 33 -22.41 15.59 26.45
CA PHE A 33 -21.06 15.19 26.06
C PHE A 33 -21.06 13.82 25.35
N THR A 34 -21.75 12.85 25.92
CA THR A 34 -21.86 11.50 25.37
C THR A 34 -22.59 11.50 24.04
N ARG A 35 -23.72 12.22 23.96
CA ARG A 35 -24.52 12.35 22.73
C ARG A 35 -23.71 12.97 21.59
N TRP A 36 -22.91 13.98 21.89
CA TRP A 36 -22.03 14.63 20.91
C TRP A 36 -20.86 13.74 20.47
N CYS A 37 -20.22 13.02 21.39
CA CYS A 37 -19.20 12.03 21.03
C CYS A 37 -19.75 11.00 20.03
N LEU A 38 -20.94 10.48 20.29
CA LEU A 38 -21.62 9.52 19.42
C LEU A 38 -21.96 10.12 18.06
N TYR A 39 -22.48 11.34 18.04
CA TYR A 39 -22.79 12.06 16.80
C TYR A 39 -21.54 12.27 15.92
N ILE A 40 -20.43 12.73 16.51
CA ILE A 40 -19.17 12.95 15.77
C ILE A 40 -18.65 11.62 15.22
N LYS A 41 -18.74 10.53 16.00
CA LYS A 41 -18.36 9.19 15.56
C LYS A 41 -19.20 8.73 14.36
N GLU A 42 -20.52 8.93 14.42
CA GLU A 42 -21.43 8.60 13.33
C GLU A 42 -21.13 9.42 12.08
N MET A 43 -20.88 10.73 12.22
CA MET A 43 -20.52 11.60 11.09
C MET A 43 -19.19 11.19 10.46
N LYS A 44 -18.17 10.85 11.27
CA LYS A 44 -16.89 10.32 10.77
C LYS A 44 -17.09 9.02 10.00
N GLN A 45 -17.92 8.11 10.51
CA GLN A 45 -18.22 6.84 9.86
C GLN A 45 -19.02 7.04 8.56
N LYS A 46 -20.00 7.94 8.56
CA LYS A 46 -20.77 8.31 7.37
C LYS A 46 -19.86 8.91 6.31
N ARG A 47 -18.96 9.81 6.68
CA ARG A 47 -17.95 10.37 5.77
C ARG A 47 -17.12 9.27 5.10
N LEU A 48 -16.58 8.32 5.89
CA LEU A 48 -15.78 7.22 5.35
C LEU A 48 -16.57 6.31 4.41
N ARG A 49 -17.85 6.05 4.71
CA ARG A 49 -18.73 5.21 3.86
C ARG A 49 -19.25 5.93 2.63
N SER A 50 -19.51 7.23 2.72
CA SER A 50 -20.00 8.07 1.62
C SER A 50 -18.89 8.53 0.68
N CYS A 51 -17.64 8.47 1.10
CA CYS A 51 -16.48 8.68 0.24
C CYS A 51 -16.25 7.48 -0.69
N LYS A 52 -17.22 7.18 -1.56
CA LYS A 52 -16.88 6.73 -2.91
C LYS A 52 -16.44 8.00 -3.62
N PHE A 53 -15.15 8.31 -3.55
CA PHE A 53 -14.60 9.40 -4.35
C PHE A 53 -14.75 8.99 -5.82
N GLU A 54 -15.89 9.34 -6.43
CA GLU A 54 -16.02 9.31 -7.88
C GLU A 54 -14.99 10.29 -8.41
N ARG A 55 -14.03 9.74 -9.14
CA ARG A 55 -12.89 10.47 -9.66
C ARG A 55 -13.42 11.56 -10.59
N LEU A 56 -12.99 12.80 -10.36
CA LEU A 56 -13.28 13.88 -11.31
C LEU A 56 -12.59 13.57 -12.65
N PRO A 57 -13.26 13.80 -13.79
CA PRO A 57 -12.77 13.41 -15.12
C PRO A 57 -11.42 14.07 -15.52
N ASN A 58 -10.99 15.11 -14.81
CA ASN A 58 -9.83 15.93 -15.16
C ASN A 58 -8.55 15.59 -14.39
N VAL A 59 -8.55 14.55 -13.55
CA VAL A 59 -7.36 14.16 -12.77
C VAL A 59 -6.62 13.05 -13.52
N ALA A 60 -5.41 13.31 -14.00
CA ALA A 60 -4.54 12.33 -14.65
C ALA A 60 -4.15 11.18 -13.67
N LEU A 61 -4.11 9.94 -14.16
CA LEU A 61 -3.69 8.77 -13.39
C LEU A 61 -2.20 8.86 -13.07
N ILE A 62 -1.84 9.20 -11.83
CA ILE A 62 -0.47 8.98 -11.34
C ILE A 62 -0.39 7.84 -10.32
N ALA A 63 -1.49 7.47 -9.65
CA ALA A 63 -1.54 6.25 -8.86
C ALA A 63 -2.99 5.84 -8.57
N ALA A 64 -3.55 4.99 -9.42
CA ALA A 64 -4.72 4.19 -9.07
C ALA A 64 -4.55 2.81 -9.69
N ASN A 65 -3.55 2.05 -9.24
CA ASN A 65 -3.52 0.59 -9.38
C ASN A 65 -4.58 -0.03 -8.43
N ASN A 66 -5.83 0.45 -8.52
CA ASN A 66 -6.98 -0.17 -7.87
C ASN A 66 -7.61 -1.26 -8.75
N GLU A 67 -7.04 -1.52 -9.92
CA GLU A 67 -7.13 -2.85 -10.52
C GLU A 67 -5.92 -3.65 -10.03
N VAL A 68 -5.94 -4.01 -8.74
CA VAL A 68 -5.28 -5.26 -8.35
C VAL A 68 -6.16 -6.36 -8.94
N THR A 69 -6.02 -6.59 -10.24
CA THR A 69 -6.18 -7.94 -10.80
C THR A 69 -5.31 -8.81 -9.92
N ASP A 70 -5.96 -9.55 -9.01
CA ASP A 70 -5.42 -10.57 -8.11
C ASP A 70 -3.89 -10.50 -7.97
N LEU A 71 -3.35 -10.06 -6.83
CA LEU A 71 -1.90 -9.90 -6.62
C LEU A 71 -1.09 -11.12 -7.14
N MET A 72 -1.66 -12.32 -7.05
CA MET A 72 -1.07 -13.54 -7.61
C MET A 72 -1.00 -13.54 -9.14
N SER A 73 -2.01 -13.02 -9.83
CA SER A 73 -2.02 -12.79 -11.27
C SER A 73 -0.96 -11.79 -11.71
N LEU A 74 -0.77 -10.68 -10.97
CA LEU A 74 0.30 -9.72 -11.24
C LEU A 74 1.68 -10.34 -11.03
N ILE A 75 1.89 -11.05 -9.91
CA ILE A 75 3.15 -11.77 -9.63
C ILE A 75 3.44 -12.79 -10.74
N ARG A 76 2.44 -13.56 -11.18
CA ARG A 76 2.59 -14.54 -12.28
C ARG A 76 2.91 -13.86 -13.61
N GLN A 77 2.36 -12.68 -13.87
CA GLN A 77 2.65 -11.91 -15.08
C GLN A 77 4.09 -11.42 -15.06
N VAL A 78 4.51 -10.75 -13.99
CA VAL A 78 5.90 -10.26 -13.84
C VAL A 78 6.89 -11.42 -13.95
N LEU A 79 6.66 -12.53 -13.26
CA LEU A 79 7.54 -13.70 -13.37
C LEU A 79 7.62 -14.29 -14.78
N ARG A 80 6.52 -14.28 -15.54
CA ARG A 80 6.54 -14.72 -16.95
C ARG A 80 7.36 -13.78 -17.83
N GLU A 81 7.18 -12.48 -17.67
CA GLU A 81 7.92 -11.46 -18.41
C GLU A 81 9.43 -11.56 -18.11
N GLU A 82 9.79 -11.71 -16.83
CA GLU A 82 11.19 -11.89 -16.40
C GLU A 82 11.80 -13.21 -16.92
N MET A 83 11.07 -14.34 -16.84
CA MET A 83 11.53 -15.61 -17.43
C MET A 83 11.73 -15.48 -18.94
N GLN A 84 10.79 -14.87 -19.65
CA GLN A 84 10.93 -14.65 -21.09
C GLN A 84 12.15 -13.79 -21.40
N HIS A 85 12.45 -12.77 -20.60
CA HIS A 85 13.66 -11.97 -20.79
C HIS A 85 14.95 -12.79 -20.56
N VAL A 86 14.98 -13.63 -19.52
CA VAL A 86 16.13 -14.52 -19.23
C VAL A 86 16.32 -15.58 -20.31
N PHE A 87 15.25 -16.19 -20.83
CA PHE A 87 15.32 -17.24 -21.84
C PHE A 87 15.40 -16.72 -23.28
N SER A 88 14.95 -15.48 -23.53
CA SER A 88 15.04 -14.82 -24.85
C SER A 88 16.30 -13.98 -24.98
N GLN A 89 17.07 -13.76 -23.92
CA GLN A 89 18.48 -13.46 -24.09
C GLN A 89 19.09 -14.66 -24.80
N PRO A 90 19.54 -14.53 -26.07
CA PRO A 90 20.46 -15.51 -26.58
C PRO A 90 21.60 -15.51 -25.57
N LEU A 91 21.92 -16.68 -25.03
CA LEU A 91 23.25 -16.95 -24.51
C LEU A 91 24.19 -16.42 -25.58
N ASN A 92 24.69 -15.19 -25.40
CA ASN A 92 25.84 -14.66 -26.13
C ASN A 92 27.04 -15.39 -25.51
N ILE A 93 27.01 -16.72 -25.63
CA ILE A 93 28.20 -17.53 -25.68
C ILE A 93 28.87 -16.98 -26.92
N LYS A 94 29.78 -16.03 -26.70
CA LYS A 94 30.73 -15.67 -27.72
C LYS A 94 31.27 -17.01 -28.21
N GLN A 95 31.03 -17.31 -29.49
CA GLN A 95 31.54 -18.50 -30.14
C GLN A 95 33.08 -18.70 -30.13
N PRO A 96 33.98 -17.78 -29.67
CA PRO A 96 35.39 -18.12 -29.57
C PRO A 96 35.72 -19.05 -28.40
N GLU A 97 34.89 -19.14 -27.34
CA GLU A 97 35.27 -19.92 -26.14
C GLU A 97 34.99 -21.42 -26.28
N LEU A 98 33.95 -21.82 -27.02
CA LEU A 98 33.69 -23.24 -27.29
C LEU A 98 34.73 -23.87 -28.24
N GLN A 99 35.27 -23.09 -29.19
CA GLN A 99 36.39 -23.55 -30.03
C GLN A 99 37.66 -23.74 -29.20
N SER A 100 37.86 -22.93 -28.15
CA SER A 100 39.01 -23.04 -27.26
C SER A 100 38.98 -24.32 -26.41
N ILE A 101 37.81 -24.73 -25.91
CA ILE A 101 37.70 -25.95 -25.09
C ILE A 101 37.84 -27.22 -25.95
N GLU A 102 37.29 -27.24 -27.17
CA GLU A 102 37.47 -28.37 -28.09
C GLU A 102 38.93 -28.53 -28.54
N ALA A 103 39.65 -27.42 -28.73
CA ALA A 103 41.08 -27.45 -29.05
C ALA A 103 41.92 -27.98 -27.87
N ILE A 104 41.59 -27.61 -26.63
CA ILE A 104 42.27 -28.10 -25.42
C ILE A 104 42.03 -29.60 -25.21
N LEU A 105 40.79 -30.07 -25.39
CA LEU A 105 40.46 -31.51 -25.28
C LEU A 105 41.13 -32.38 -26.35
N LYS A 106 41.42 -31.84 -27.54
CA LYS A 106 42.13 -32.58 -28.59
C LYS A 106 43.63 -32.66 -28.36
N ASP A 107 44.23 -31.67 -27.69
CA ASP A 107 45.64 -31.68 -27.34
C ASP A 107 45.94 -32.72 -26.24
N GLU A 108 45.05 -32.84 -25.26
CA GLU A 108 45.19 -33.79 -24.12
C GLU A 108 45.03 -35.27 -24.51
N VAL A 109 44.30 -35.58 -25.59
CA VAL A 109 44.05 -36.97 -26.03
C VAL A 109 45.17 -37.49 -26.95
N VAL A 110 46.00 -36.62 -27.54
CA VAL A 110 47.08 -37.02 -28.46
C VAL A 110 48.41 -37.24 -27.74
N THR A 111 48.55 -36.82 -26.48
CA THR A 111 49.81 -36.99 -25.71
C THR A 111 49.93 -38.30 -24.94
N ASP A 112 48.91 -39.17 -24.95
CA ASP A 112 48.96 -40.50 -24.31
C ASP A 112 48.88 -41.66 -25.34
N LEU A 113 49.78 -41.65 -26.34
CA LEU A 113 50.13 -42.81 -27.17
C LEU A 113 51.64 -42.95 -27.33
#